data_AF-A0A930YAR1-F1
#
_entry.id   AF-A0A930YAR1-F1
#
_cell.length_a   1.000
_cell.length_b   1.000
_cell.length_c   1.000
_cell.angle_alpha   90.00
_cell.angle_beta   90.00
_cell.angle_gamma   90.00
#
_symmetry.space_group_name_H-M   'P 1'
#
loop_
_entity.id
_entity.type
_entity.pdbx_description
1 polymer ?
#
loop_
_entity_poly.entity_id
_entity_poly.type
_entity_poly.pdbx_seq_one_letter_code
_entity_poly.pdbx_strand_id
1 'polypeptide(L)'
;MPYRSTEINRNSGWASRRLSIDPLVLDLNGDGVRLSRYSENSILFDIDNDGGSLEQTGWFSATDGVLVRDLNNNGKIDNIAEMFSEYYGGKAGSQGESGEKRYMNGFEALRTLDSNKDGIFDSKDNDFSKVRVWQDKNQNGITDSGELQTLSALGISQISLSYQHKGGEFFQGNELLAQGNFTLNGKRLVAASVNFLANPRGHNISDGQGGKVTYSEEDERIAAAKSFTATSNESRTLEAEKLGVQHIEAGGGNDNLVGDAQNNWLVGGGGSDTFCRCR
;
A
#
# COMPACT_ATOMS: atom_id res chain seq x y z
N MET A 1 3.68 19.75 -10.70
CA MET A 1 2.23 19.46 -10.76
C MET A 1 1.81 19.12 -9.34
N PRO A 2 0.65 19.58 -8.82
CA PRO A 2 0.29 19.19 -7.48
C PRO A 2 -0.09 17.71 -7.55
N TYR A 3 0.70 16.89 -6.87
CA TYR A 3 0.41 15.52 -6.54
C TYR A 3 -0.95 15.50 -5.86
N ARG A 4 -1.99 15.01 -6.53
CA ARG A 4 -3.20 14.64 -5.82
C ARG A 4 -2.94 13.26 -5.25
N SER A 5 -2.33 13.22 -4.08
CA SER A 5 -2.55 12.13 -3.14
C SER A 5 -4.06 11.93 -3.04
N THR A 6 -4.53 10.69 -3.06
CA THR A 6 -5.95 10.43 -2.79
C THR A 6 -6.24 10.93 -1.37
N GLU A 7 -6.91 12.08 -1.27
CA GLU A 7 -7.32 12.64 0.01
C GLU A 7 -8.48 11.78 0.51
N ILE A 8 -8.17 10.88 1.44
CA ILE A 8 -9.16 10.13 2.20
C ILE A 8 -9.66 11.05 3.31
N ASN A 9 -10.98 11.14 3.47
CA ASN A 9 -11.58 11.71 4.66
C ASN A 9 -11.10 10.93 5.91
N ARG A 10 -10.21 11.55 6.70
CA ARG A 10 -9.51 10.90 7.82
C ARG A 10 -10.32 10.83 9.12
N ASN A 11 -11.64 11.03 9.10
CA ASN A 11 -12.45 10.87 10.32
C ASN A 11 -12.73 9.39 10.63
N SER A 12 -11.73 8.70 11.18
CA SER A 12 -12.01 7.50 11.96
C SER A 12 -10.95 7.18 12.99
N GLY A 13 -11.42 6.59 14.09
CA GLY A 13 -10.63 6.27 15.27
C GLY A 13 -9.65 5.12 15.10
N TRP A 14 -8.83 4.93 16.14
CA TRP A 14 -7.74 3.97 16.15
C TRP A 14 -8.24 2.53 16.30
N ALA A 15 -8.03 1.71 15.28
CA ALA A 15 -8.16 0.26 15.37
C ALA A 15 -6.85 -0.37 15.89
N SER A 16 -6.98 -1.47 16.64
CA SER A 16 -5.92 -2.11 17.44
C SER A 16 -5.47 -3.47 16.90
N ARG A 17 -5.80 -3.80 15.65
CA ARG A 17 -5.32 -5.01 14.99
C ARG A 17 -4.03 -4.66 14.25
N ARG A 18 -2.89 -5.19 14.71
CA ARG A 18 -1.63 -5.10 13.98
C ARG A 18 -1.64 -6.23 12.95
N LEU A 19 -1.67 -5.87 11.68
CA LEU A 19 -1.30 -6.79 10.63
C LEU A 19 0.23 -6.95 10.70
N SER A 20 0.69 -8.19 10.75
CA SER A 20 2.11 -8.49 10.53
C SER A 20 2.24 -8.89 9.08
N ILE A 21 2.99 -8.15 8.27
CA ILE A 21 3.18 -8.35 6.82
C ILE A 21 4.63 -8.01 6.46
N ASP A 22 5.44 -8.96 6.00
CA ASP A 22 6.90 -8.82 6.00
C ASP A 22 7.61 -8.86 4.63
N PRO A 23 7.27 -7.98 3.68
CA PRO A 23 7.88 -7.97 2.38
C PRO A 23 9.40 -7.76 2.44
N LEU A 24 10.08 -8.33 1.45
CA LEU A 24 11.54 -8.25 1.33
C LEU A 24 11.97 -6.93 0.68
N VAL A 25 12.44 -5.98 1.49
CA VAL A 25 12.96 -4.68 1.09
C VAL A 25 14.46 -4.75 0.86
N LEU A 26 14.95 -4.13 -0.21
CA LEU A 26 16.34 -4.03 -0.60
C LEU A 26 16.84 -2.59 -0.41
N ASP A 27 17.94 -2.44 0.32
CA ASP A 27 18.71 -1.20 0.43
C ASP A 27 19.54 -0.99 -0.85
N LEU A 28 19.06 -0.14 -1.76
CA LEU A 28 19.65 0.00 -3.10
C LEU A 28 20.72 1.10 -3.18
N ASN A 29 20.76 2.02 -2.22
CA ASN A 29 21.72 3.13 -2.18
C ASN A 29 22.86 2.89 -1.18
N GLY A 30 22.75 1.86 -0.33
CA GLY A 30 23.75 1.46 0.66
C GLY A 30 23.75 2.30 1.93
N ASP A 31 22.67 3.03 2.23
CA ASP A 31 22.54 3.82 3.47
C ASP A 31 21.64 3.18 4.53
N GLY A 32 21.32 1.90 4.34
CA GLY A 32 20.44 1.11 5.18
C GLY A 32 18.98 1.27 4.77
N VAL A 33 18.15 0.25 5.06
CA VAL A 33 16.73 0.30 4.75
C VAL A 33 16.05 1.46 5.49
N ARG A 34 15.32 2.29 4.75
CA ARG A 34 14.56 3.43 5.28
C ARG A 34 13.07 3.26 5.09
N LEU A 35 12.33 3.58 6.14
CA LEU A 35 10.88 3.35 6.19
C LEU A 35 10.12 4.57 6.67
N SER A 36 8.87 4.70 6.25
CA SER A 36 7.90 5.68 6.73
C SER A 36 6.86 5.04 7.64
N ARG A 37 6.31 5.84 8.54
CA ARG A 37 5.20 5.43 9.41
C ARG A 37 3.87 5.69 8.71
N TYR A 38 2.93 4.76 8.82
CA TYR A 38 1.57 4.97 8.29
C TYR A 38 0.88 6.19 8.91
N SER A 39 1.14 6.49 10.19
CA SER A 39 0.50 7.62 10.88
C SER A 39 0.96 9.00 10.40
N GLU A 40 2.08 9.08 9.67
CA GLU A 40 2.68 10.35 9.22
C GLU A 40 2.60 10.49 7.70
N ASN A 41 3.10 9.48 6.97
CA ASN A 41 3.16 9.46 5.51
C ASN A 41 2.69 8.10 5.00
N SER A 42 1.41 7.78 5.24
CA SER A 42 0.80 6.55 4.75
C SER A 42 0.74 6.50 3.24
N ILE A 43 1.04 5.32 2.70
CA ILE A 43 0.71 4.93 1.34
C ILE A 43 -0.52 4.03 1.37
N LEU A 44 -1.40 4.17 0.38
CA LEU A 44 -2.58 3.31 0.24
C LEU A 44 -2.21 2.10 -0.61
N PHE A 45 -2.33 0.91 -0.03
CA PHE A 45 -1.97 -0.33 -0.70
C PHE A 45 -2.75 -1.49 -0.07
N ASP A 46 -3.14 -2.49 -0.88
CA ASP A 46 -3.74 -3.74 -0.38
C ASP A 46 -2.64 -4.60 0.25
N ILE A 47 -2.46 -4.40 1.56
CA ILE A 47 -1.30 -4.93 2.28
C ILE A 47 -1.60 -6.28 2.96
N ASP A 48 -2.86 -6.68 3.05
CA ASP A 48 -3.26 -7.98 3.62
C ASP A 48 -4.00 -8.90 2.64
N ASN A 49 -4.06 -8.52 1.35
CA ASN A 49 -4.62 -9.29 0.24
C ASN A 49 -6.09 -9.64 0.49
N ASP A 50 -6.90 -8.71 0.97
CA ASP A 50 -8.31 -8.93 1.33
C ASP A 50 -9.30 -8.77 0.17
N GLY A 51 -8.79 -8.45 -1.02
CA GLY A 51 -9.59 -8.30 -2.24
C GLY A 51 -9.61 -6.90 -2.82
N GLY A 52 -8.53 -6.13 -2.62
CA GLY A 52 -8.34 -4.80 -3.19
C GLY A 52 -8.76 -3.66 -2.27
N SER A 53 -9.05 -3.92 -0.99
CA SER A 53 -9.17 -2.86 0.00
C SER A 53 -7.79 -2.24 0.24
N LEU A 54 -7.74 -0.92 0.38
CA LEU A 54 -6.48 -0.20 0.52
C LEU A 54 -6.29 0.29 1.96
N GLU A 55 -5.23 -0.19 2.60
CA GLU A 55 -4.88 0.20 3.95
C GLU A 55 -3.89 1.37 3.92
N GLN A 56 -4.00 2.26 4.90
CA GLN A 56 -2.96 3.23 5.17
C GLN A 56 -1.75 2.51 5.76
N THR A 57 -0.72 2.33 4.96
CA THR A 57 0.41 1.46 5.24
C THR A 57 1.69 2.27 5.41
N GLY A 58 2.55 1.86 6.34
CA GLY A 58 3.94 2.29 6.37
C GLY A 58 4.66 1.82 5.12
N TRP A 59 5.70 2.53 4.69
CA TRP A 59 6.27 2.28 3.36
C TRP A 59 7.78 2.27 3.38
N PHE A 60 8.39 1.75 2.32
CA PHE A 60 9.83 1.87 2.08
C PHE A 60 10.15 3.22 1.42
N SER A 61 11.40 3.67 1.53
CA SER A 61 11.82 4.93 0.93
C SER A 61 11.89 4.87 -0.60
N ALA A 62 11.77 6.02 -1.27
CA ALA A 62 11.88 6.11 -2.73
C ALA A 62 13.27 5.75 -3.28
N THR A 63 14.29 5.64 -2.41
CA THR A 63 15.65 5.24 -2.78
C THR A 63 15.91 3.75 -2.58
N ASP A 64 15.04 3.05 -1.86
CA ASP A 64 15.05 1.60 -1.68
C ASP A 64 14.12 0.94 -2.71
N GLY A 65 13.92 -0.37 -2.59
CA GLY A 65 12.89 -1.05 -3.37
C GLY A 65 12.44 -2.35 -2.73
N VAL A 66 11.25 -2.81 -3.10
CA VAL A 66 10.70 -4.10 -2.64
C VAL A 66 10.85 -5.16 -3.73
N LEU A 67 11.16 -6.39 -3.34
CA LEU A 67 11.22 -7.52 -4.26
C LEU A 67 9.81 -7.99 -4.62
N VAL A 68 9.55 -8.12 -5.92
CA VAL A 68 8.19 -8.41 -6.43
C VAL A 68 8.22 -9.35 -7.63
N ARG A 69 7.06 -9.92 -7.94
CA ARG A 69 6.76 -10.60 -9.19
C ARG A 69 5.30 -10.38 -9.53
N ASP A 70 5.06 -9.82 -10.71
CA ASP A 70 3.72 -9.76 -11.31
C ASP A 70 3.26 -11.21 -11.61
N LEU A 71 2.30 -11.69 -10.82
CA LEU A 71 1.80 -13.07 -10.87
C LEU A 71 0.60 -13.17 -11.82
N ASN A 72 -0.16 -12.09 -11.97
CA ASN A 72 -1.37 -12.04 -12.79
C ASN A 72 -1.10 -11.53 -14.23
N ASN A 73 0.12 -11.08 -14.51
CA ASN A 73 0.60 -10.51 -15.78
C ASN A 73 -0.15 -9.25 -16.23
N ASN A 74 -0.59 -8.41 -15.30
CA ASN A 74 -1.28 -7.16 -15.61
C ASN A 74 -0.32 -5.95 -15.77
N GLY A 75 0.99 -6.17 -15.58
CA GLY A 75 2.04 -5.16 -15.71
C GLY A 75 2.18 -4.26 -14.48
N LYS A 76 1.55 -4.60 -13.36
CA LYS A 76 1.55 -3.85 -12.10
C LYS A 76 1.81 -4.79 -10.93
N ILE A 77 2.12 -4.19 -9.78
CA ILE A 77 2.06 -4.83 -8.47
C ILE A 77 0.92 -4.14 -7.74
N ASP A 78 -0.17 -4.86 -7.53
CA ASP A 78 -1.42 -4.28 -7.04
C ASP A 78 -1.86 -4.75 -5.65
N ASN A 79 -1.20 -5.76 -5.10
CA ASN A 79 -1.39 -6.22 -3.72
C ASN A 79 -0.13 -6.93 -3.19
N ILE A 80 -0.14 -7.23 -1.90
CA ILE A 80 0.97 -7.89 -1.20
C ILE A 80 1.26 -9.31 -1.71
N ALA A 81 0.31 -9.99 -2.37
CA ALA A 81 0.52 -11.35 -2.89
C ALA A 81 1.51 -11.38 -4.06
N GLU A 82 1.82 -10.23 -4.66
CA GLU A 82 2.84 -10.06 -5.68
C GLU A 82 4.19 -9.58 -5.13
N MET A 83 4.25 -9.31 -3.82
CA MET A 83 5.50 -9.05 -3.09
C MET A 83 5.99 -10.32 -2.42
N PHE A 84 7.32 -10.48 -2.31
CA PHE A 84 7.88 -11.60 -1.55
C PHE A 84 7.69 -11.36 -0.04
N SER A 85 6.60 -11.93 0.49
CA SER A 85 6.09 -11.83 1.86
C SER A 85 5.44 -13.17 2.27
N GLU A 86 4.82 -13.26 3.44
CA GLU A 86 3.97 -14.41 3.78
C GLU A 86 2.76 -14.60 2.84
N TYR A 87 2.27 -13.54 2.19
CA TYR A 87 1.11 -13.56 1.30
C TYR A 87 1.46 -13.91 -0.15
N TYR A 88 2.75 -14.04 -0.47
CA TYR A 88 3.20 -14.26 -1.85
C TYR A 88 2.43 -15.41 -2.54
N GLY A 89 1.78 -15.12 -3.66
CA GLY A 89 0.93 -16.06 -4.41
C GLY A 89 -0.22 -16.68 -3.60
N GLY A 90 -0.63 -16.05 -2.50
CA GLY A 90 -1.79 -16.41 -1.69
C GLY A 90 -3.09 -16.00 -2.38
N LYS A 91 -4.17 -16.73 -2.10
CA LYS A 91 -5.50 -16.33 -2.56
C LYS A 91 -5.97 -15.10 -1.80
N ALA A 92 -6.62 -14.18 -2.52
CA ALA A 92 -7.29 -13.05 -1.90
C ALA A 92 -8.34 -13.53 -0.90
N GLY A 93 -8.44 -12.79 0.19
CA GLY A 93 -9.49 -12.92 1.18
C GLY A 93 -10.83 -12.43 0.65
N SER A 94 -11.83 -12.43 1.51
CA SER A 94 -13.16 -11.94 1.16
C SER A 94 -13.95 -11.61 2.41
N GLN A 95 -14.92 -10.72 2.30
CA GLN A 95 -15.81 -10.35 3.41
C GLN A 95 -15.06 -9.78 4.63
N GLY A 96 -14.01 -8.98 4.38
CA GLY A 96 -13.22 -8.32 5.43
C GLY A 96 -12.18 -9.24 6.11
N GLU A 97 -11.98 -10.44 5.58
CA GLU A 97 -10.90 -11.32 6.03
C GLU A 97 -9.67 -11.15 5.14
N SER A 98 -8.50 -11.08 5.76
CA SER A 98 -7.21 -11.06 5.05
C SER A 98 -7.01 -12.31 4.20
N GLY A 99 -6.15 -12.20 3.18
CA GLY A 99 -5.80 -13.28 2.28
C GLY A 99 -5.02 -14.44 2.89
N GLU A 100 -4.78 -15.45 2.07
CA GLU A 100 -4.04 -16.65 2.46
C GLU A 100 -2.55 -16.37 2.67
N LYS A 101 -2.06 -16.65 3.87
CA LYS A 101 -0.62 -16.69 4.18
C LYS A 101 -0.05 -18.06 3.83
N ARG A 102 0.93 -18.10 2.93
CA ARG A 102 1.58 -19.33 2.42
C ARG A 102 3.00 -19.54 2.97
N TYR A 103 3.66 -18.48 3.43
CA TYR A 103 5.05 -18.52 3.86
C TYR A 103 5.25 -17.95 5.25
N MET A 104 6.37 -18.29 5.88
CA MET A 104 6.72 -17.73 7.20
C MET A 104 7.27 -16.31 7.12
N ASN A 105 7.89 -15.95 5.98
CA ASN A 105 8.46 -14.64 5.71
C ASN A 105 8.81 -14.49 4.20
N GLY A 106 9.18 -13.28 3.80
CA GLY A 106 9.61 -12.98 2.43
C GLY A 106 10.85 -13.75 1.92
N PHE A 107 11.81 -14.13 2.80
CA PHE A 107 12.94 -14.96 2.38
C PHE A 107 12.53 -16.40 2.07
N GLU A 108 11.60 -16.97 2.85
CA GLU A 108 11.06 -18.31 2.58
C GLU A 108 10.18 -18.33 1.33
N ALA A 109 9.45 -17.24 1.05
CA ALA A 109 8.78 -17.07 -0.24
C ALA A 109 9.78 -17.08 -1.40
N LEU A 110 10.87 -16.30 -1.30
CA LEU A 110 11.90 -16.25 -2.35
C LEU A 110 12.64 -17.58 -2.50
N ARG A 111 12.88 -18.31 -1.40
CA ARG A 111 13.52 -19.64 -1.42
C ARG A 111 12.79 -20.63 -2.32
N THR A 112 11.48 -20.48 -2.52
CA THR A 112 10.75 -21.35 -3.44
C THR A 112 11.21 -21.23 -4.90
N LEU A 113 11.91 -20.16 -5.26
CA LEU A 113 12.44 -19.91 -6.59
C LEU A 113 13.90 -20.36 -6.77
N ASP A 114 14.55 -20.82 -5.71
CA ASP A 114 15.88 -21.45 -5.75
C ASP A 114 15.77 -22.85 -6.34
N SER A 115 15.93 -22.91 -7.66
CA SER A 115 15.71 -24.10 -8.46
C SER A 115 16.86 -25.09 -8.39
N ASN A 116 18.07 -24.60 -8.14
CA ASN A 116 19.27 -25.43 -8.01
C ASN A 116 19.58 -25.81 -6.54
N LYS A 117 18.89 -25.19 -5.58
CA LYS A 117 18.97 -25.40 -4.13
C LYS A 117 20.34 -25.09 -3.54
N ASP A 118 21.04 -24.10 -4.08
CA ASP A 118 22.36 -23.67 -3.59
C ASP A 118 22.27 -22.62 -2.46
N GLY A 119 21.06 -22.17 -2.12
CA GLY A 119 20.81 -21.19 -1.06
C GLY A 119 21.05 -19.74 -1.51
N ILE A 120 21.22 -19.51 -2.81
CA ILE A 120 21.43 -18.22 -3.44
C ILE A 120 20.41 -18.08 -4.56
N PHE A 121 19.62 -17.00 -4.54
CA PHE A 121 18.79 -16.67 -5.67
C PHE A 121 19.60 -15.85 -6.68
N ASP A 122 19.98 -16.45 -7.80
CA ASP A 122 20.85 -15.83 -8.83
C ASP A 122 20.45 -16.21 -10.27
N SER A 123 21.23 -15.76 -11.25
CA SER A 123 20.96 -16.03 -12.68
C SER A 123 20.95 -17.51 -13.09
N LYS A 124 21.38 -18.42 -12.22
CA LYS A 124 21.28 -19.88 -12.42
C LYS A 124 19.87 -20.40 -12.11
N ASP A 125 19.00 -19.57 -11.52
CA ASP A 125 17.63 -19.94 -11.23
C ASP A 125 16.66 -19.66 -12.38
N ASN A 126 15.79 -20.63 -12.64
CA ASN A 126 14.82 -20.59 -13.75
C ASN A 126 13.95 -19.32 -13.73
N ASP A 127 13.59 -18.84 -12.54
CA ASP A 127 12.67 -17.72 -12.35
C ASP A 127 13.38 -16.38 -12.06
N PHE A 128 14.73 -16.32 -12.11
CA PHE A 128 15.50 -15.09 -11.85
C PHE A 128 15.06 -13.93 -12.75
N SER A 129 14.81 -14.21 -14.02
CA SER A 129 14.35 -13.22 -15.01
C SER A 129 12.90 -12.77 -14.84
N LYS A 130 12.12 -13.38 -13.93
CA LYS A 130 10.72 -13.02 -13.64
C LYS A 130 10.60 -12.11 -12.42
N VAL A 131 11.60 -12.11 -11.55
CA VAL A 131 11.63 -11.25 -10.36
C VAL A 131 12.03 -9.83 -10.74
N ARG A 132 11.39 -8.86 -10.10
CA ARG A 132 11.62 -7.42 -10.27
C ARG A 132 11.87 -6.78 -8.92
N VAL A 133 12.38 -5.56 -8.98
CA VAL A 133 12.37 -4.63 -7.85
C VAL A 133 11.43 -3.50 -8.21
N TRP A 134 10.49 -3.23 -7.30
CA TRP A 134 9.65 -2.04 -7.37
C TRP A 134 10.28 -0.93 -6.54
N GLN A 135 10.65 0.16 -7.20
CA GLN A 135 10.99 1.42 -6.55
C GLN A 135 9.85 2.41 -6.76
N ASP A 136 9.00 2.56 -5.75
CA ASP A 136 7.96 3.59 -5.72
C ASP A 136 8.61 4.97 -5.54
N LYS A 137 8.95 5.61 -6.67
CA LYS A 137 9.76 6.83 -6.71
C LYS A 137 8.96 8.04 -6.27
N ASN A 138 7.67 8.01 -6.55
CA ASN A 138 6.77 9.13 -6.32
C ASN A 138 5.93 8.96 -5.04
N GLN A 139 6.05 7.80 -4.37
CA GLN A 139 5.43 7.46 -3.10
C GLN A 139 3.91 7.54 -3.19
N ASN A 140 3.32 6.86 -4.16
CA ASN A 140 1.87 6.82 -4.35
C ASN A 140 1.25 5.43 -4.20
N GLY A 141 2.06 4.37 -3.99
CA GLY A 141 1.57 3.00 -3.86
C GLY A 141 1.04 2.37 -5.15
N ILE A 142 1.25 3.03 -6.29
CA ILE A 142 0.81 2.59 -7.60
C ILE A 142 2.05 2.30 -8.44
N THR A 143 2.07 1.14 -9.09
CA THR A 143 3.16 0.84 -10.02
C THR A 143 3.09 1.76 -11.25
N ASP A 144 4.01 2.72 -11.32
CA ASP A 144 4.14 3.63 -12.46
C ASP A 144 5.21 3.19 -13.47
N SER A 145 5.15 3.77 -14.68
CA SER A 145 6.13 3.48 -15.73
C SER A 145 7.55 3.84 -15.27
N GLY A 146 8.47 2.87 -15.36
CA GLY A 146 9.87 3.05 -14.96
C GLY A 146 10.16 2.82 -13.47
N GLU A 147 9.17 2.32 -12.71
CA GLU A 147 9.34 1.94 -11.31
C GLU A 147 9.66 0.45 -11.11
N LEU A 148 9.23 -0.42 -12.04
CA LEU A 148 9.63 -1.82 -12.07
C LEU A 148 10.93 -2.01 -12.85
N GLN A 149 11.94 -2.57 -12.20
CA GLN A 149 13.23 -2.86 -12.82
C GLN A 149 13.60 -4.34 -12.64
N THR A 150 14.30 -4.90 -13.63
CA THR A 150 14.85 -6.26 -13.49
C THR A 150 16.06 -6.26 -12.57
N LEU A 151 16.31 -7.39 -11.90
CA LEU A 151 17.50 -7.56 -11.05
C LEU A 151 18.79 -7.25 -11.84
N SER A 152 18.92 -7.80 -13.04
CA SER A 152 20.06 -7.55 -13.92
C SER A 152 20.22 -6.08 -14.32
N ALA A 153 19.12 -5.36 -14.58
CA ALA A 153 19.17 -3.95 -14.96
C ALA A 153 19.65 -3.04 -13.81
N LEU A 154 19.32 -3.41 -12.56
CA LEU A 154 19.86 -2.76 -11.38
C LEU A 154 21.31 -3.17 -11.06
N GLY A 155 21.81 -4.24 -11.68
CA GLY A 155 23.11 -4.82 -11.36
C GLY A 155 23.09 -5.71 -10.12
N ILE A 156 21.91 -6.20 -9.73
CA ILE A 156 21.75 -7.20 -8.68
C ILE A 156 22.12 -8.56 -9.26
N SER A 157 23.20 -9.15 -8.75
CA SER A 157 23.71 -10.43 -9.25
C SER A 157 23.28 -11.64 -8.42
N GLN A 158 22.97 -11.45 -7.14
CA GLN A 158 22.54 -12.52 -6.24
C GLN A 158 21.82 -11.96 -5.02
N ILE A 159 20.87 -12.72 -4.48
CA ILE A 159 20.23 -12.50 -3.18
C ILE A 159 20.50 -13.74 -2.32
N SER A 160 21.13 -13.56 -1.15
CA SER A 160 21.35 -14.67 -0.23
C SER A 160 20.05 -15.03 0.47
N LEU A 161 19.71 -16.32 0.48
CA LEU A 161 18.54 -16.84 1.20
C LEU A 161 18.85 -17.14 2.66
N SER A 162 20.07 -16.88 3.12
CA SER A 162 20.43 -16.95 4.53
C SER A 162 20.16 -15.60 5.19
N TYR A 163 19.40 -15.62 6.28
CA TYR A 163 19.04 -14.42 7.02
C TYR A 163 19.15 -14.64 8.53
N GLN A 164 19.25 -13.54 9.27
CA GLN A 164 19.22 -13.51 10.72
C GLN A 164 17.88 -12.96 11.17
N HIS A 165 17.20 -13.69 12.06
CA HIS A 165 16.02 -13.16 12.74
C HIS A 165 16.42 -12.00 13.66
N LYS A 166 15.63 -10.94 13.64
CA LYS A 166 15.74 -9.75 14.48
C LYS A 166 14.66 -9.67 15.56
N GLY A 167 13.63 -10.53 15.47
CA GLY A 167 12.63 -10.68 16.53
C GLY A 167 11.60 -9.56 16.62
N GLY A 168 11.40 -8.79 15.53
CA GLY A 168 10.38 -7.75 15.48
C GLY A 168 10.79 -6.46 16.20
N GLU A 169 12.07 -6.11 16.12
CA GLU A 169 12.55 -4.83 16.67
C GLU A 169 11.81 -3.67 16.00
N PHE A 170 11.23 -2.78 16.82
CA PHE A 170 10.57 -1.59 16.31
C PHE A 170 11.58 -0.73 15.56
N PHE A 171 11.31 -0.48 14.28
CA PHE A 171 12.24 0.13 13.35
C PHE A 171 11.51 1.15 12.49
N GLN A 172 11.79 2.44 12.73
CA GLN A 172 11.25 3.56 11.95
C GLN A 172 9.71 3.55 11.81
N GLY A 173 8.98 3.15 12.87
CA GLY A 173 7.51 3.07 12.85
C GLY A 173 6.93 1.80 12.25
N ASN A 174 7.78 0.85 11.92
CA ASN A 174 7.48 -0.49 11.45
C ASN A 174 8.23 -1.49 12.34
N GLU A 175 8.36 -2.73 11.93
CA GLU A 175 9.12 -3.75 12.68
C GLU A 175 10.10 -4.48 11.74
N LEU A 176 11.36 -4.61 12.16
CA LEU A 176 12.36 -5.41 11.43
C LEU A 176 12.29 -6.85 11.91
N LEU A 177 11.89 -7.78 11.04
CA LEU A 177 11.72 -9.19 11.41
C LEU A 177 12.98 -10.01 11.14
N ALA A 178 13.59 -9.81 9.97
CA ALA A 178 14.78 -10.53 9.55
C ALA A 178 15.67 -9.67 8.65
N GLN A 179 16.97 -9.99 8.65
CA GLN A 179 17.95 -9.31 7.81
C GLN A 179 18.85 -10.31 7.11
N GLY A 180 18.96 -10.16 5.80
CA GLY A 180 19.86 -10.88 4.92
C GLY A 180 20.69 -9.91 4.10
N ASN A 181 21.11 -10.34 2.93
CA ASN A 181 21.99 -9.56 2.08
C ASN A 181 21.84 -9.93 0.61
N PHE A 182 22.20 -9.00 -0.25
CA PHE A 182 22.26 -9.20 -1.69
C PHE A 182 23.53 -8.53 -2.25
N THR A 183 23.86 -8.82 -3.50
CA THR A 183 25.02 -8.21 -4.19
C THR A 183 24.55 -7.30 -5.30
N LEU A 184 24.89 -6.01 -5.20
CA LEU A 184 24.63 -4.95 -6.17
C LEU A 184 25.96 -4.44 -6.72
N ASN A 185 26.20 -4.61 -8.02
CA ASN A 185 27.43 -4.14 -8.68
C ASN A 185 28.71 -4.60 -7.94
N GLY A 186 28.71 -5.86 -7.48
CA GLY A 186 29.82 -6.47 -6.73
C GLY A 186 29.91 -6.07 -5.25
N LYS A 187 29.05 -5.17 -4.76
CA LYS A 187 28.98 -4.76 -3.34
C LYS A 187 27.88 -5.51 -2.61
N ARG A 188 28.16 -5.95 -1.39
CA ARG A 188 27.17 -6.61 -0.52
C ARG A 188 26.37 -5.55 0.24
N LEU A 189 25.04 -5.55 0.05
CA LEU A 189 24.09 -4.62 0.68
C LEU A 189 23.02 -5.37 1.47
N VAL A 190 22.16 -4.64 2.18
CA VAL A 190 21.17 -5.20 3.11
C VAL A 190 19.87 -5.55 2.40
N ALA A 191 19.37 -6.76 2.66
CA ALA A 191 17.97 -7.11 2.42
C ALA A 191 17.28 -7.28 3.76
N ALA A 192 16.07 -6.77 3.93
CA ALA A 192 15.31 -6.81 5.18
C ALA A 192 13.90 -7.33 4.93
N SER A 193 13.43 -8.29 5.74
CA SER A 193 11.99 -8.56 5.83
C SER A 193 11.43 -7.62 6.90
N VAL A 194 10.54 -6.74 6.47
CA VAL A 194 10.04 -5.61 7.23
C VAL A 194 8.57 -5.78 7.43
N ASN A 195 8.13 -5.91 8.68
CA ASN A 195 6.72 -5.85 9.00
C ASN A 195 6.19 -4.41 8.89
N PHE A 196 5.48 -4.10 7.80
CA PHE A 196 4.83 -2.80 7.62
C PHE A 196 3.62 -2.67 8.53
N LEU A 197 3.65 -1.67 9.42
CA LEU A 197 2.47 -1.35 10.22
C LEU A 197 1.48 -0.58 9.37
N ALA A 198 0.23 -1.00 9.41
CA ALA A 198 -0.86 -0.39 8.68
C ALA A 198 -2.05 -0.11 9.59
N ASN A 199 -2.90 0.83 9.17
CA ASN A 199 -4.26 0.93 9.70
C ASN A 199 -5.04 -0.29 9.19
N PRO A 200 -5.58 -1.15 10.07
CA PRO A 200 -6.29 -2.36 9.63
C PRO A 200 -7.63 -2.06 8.96
N ARG A 201 -8.07 -0.79 8.92
CA ARG A 201 -9.27 -0.39 8.22
C ARG A 201 -8.96 -0.12 6.75
N GLY A 202 -9.45 -1.00 5.88
CA GLY A 202 -9.34 -0.87 4.44
C GLY A 202 -10.28 0.17 3.83
N HIS A 203 -9.92 0.61 2.62
CA HIS A 203 -10.65 1.61 1.85
C HIS A 203 -10.83 1.16 0.40
N ASN A 204 -12.07 1.15 -0.05
CA ASN A 204 -12.41 0.98 -1.46
C ASN A 204 -12.66 2.36 -2.08
N ILE A 205 -11.91 2.70 -3.12
CA ILE A 205 -11.96 4.04 -3.74
C ILE A 205 -12.38 3.90 -5.20
N SER A 206 -13.46 4.58 -5.56
CA SER A 206 -14.06 4.52 -6.89
C SER A 206 -14.23 5.92 -7.49
N ASP A 207 -14.27 6.01 -8.81
CA ASP A 207 -14.58 7.26 -9.51
C ASP A 207 -16.06 7.61 -9.39
N GLY A 208 -16.34 8.86 -9.00
CA GLY A 208 -17.66 9.47 -9.05
C GLY A 208 -17.68 10.63 -10.05
N GLN A 209 -18.87 11.11 -10.40
CA GLN A 209 -18.98 12.29 -11.27
C GLN A 209 -18.38 13.51 -10.55
N GLY A 210 -17.24 14.02 -11.04
CA GLY A 210 -16.58 15.20 -10.49
C GLY A 210 -15.78 14.96 -9.19
N GLY A 211 -15.55 13.71 -8.80
CA GLY A 211 -14.84 13.38 -7.56
C GLY A 211 -14.52 11.90 -7.39
N LYS A 212 -14.07 11.52 -6.21
CA LYS A 212 -13.89 10.14 -5.78
C LYS A 212 -14.93 9.79 -4.73
N VAL A 213 -15.39 8.55 -4.74
CA VAL A 213 -16.23 7.96 -3.69
C VAL A 213 -15.40 6.93 -2.95
N THR A 214 -15.22 7.17 -1.65
CA THR A 214 -14.46 6.30 -0.76
C THR A 214 -15.42 5.59 0.17
N TYR A 215 -15.33 4.26 0.21
CA TYR A 215 -15.99 3.41 1.18
C TYR A 215 -14.93 2.88 2.15
N SER A 216 -15.01 3.29 3.42
CA SER A 216 -14.17 2.78 4.48
C SER A 216 -14.90 1.63 5.18
N GLU A 217 -14.22 0.50 5.32
CA GLU A 217 -14.82 -0.73 5.85
C GLU A 217 -15.21 -0.61 7.32
N GLU A 218 -16.04 -1.52 7.82
CA GLU A 218 -16.33 -1.60 9.25
C GLU A 218 -15.25 -2.40 9.99
N ASP A 219 -15.02 -2.06 11.25
CA ASP A 219 -14.29 -2.88 12.23
C ASP A 219 -15.24 -3.10 13.41
N GLU A 220 -14.91 -4.03 14.31
CA GLU A 220 -15.67 -4.38 15.52
C GLU A 220 -16.08 -3.16 16.38
N ARG A 221 -15.39 -2.02 16.24
CA ARG A 221 -15.61 -0.79 17.00
C ARG A 221 -16.11 0.40 16.18
N ILE A 222 -15.99 0.36 14.85
CA ILE A 222 -16.25 1.52 14.00
C ILE A 222 -17.07 1.09 12.79
N ALA A 223 -18.25 1.68 12.63
CA ALA A 223 -19.12 1.42 11.50
C ALA A 223 -18.49 1.87 10.17
N ALA A 224 -18.84 1.17 9.09
CA ALA A 224 -18.47 1.57 7.74
C ALA A 224 -18.96 2.98 7.41
N ALA A 225 -18.19 3.70 6.59
CA ALA A 225 -18.52 5.06 6.18
C ALA A 225 -18.32 5.23 4.68
N LYS A 226 -19.16 6.05 4.04
CA LYS A 226 -19.04 6.35 2.62
C LYS A 226 -18.98 7.85 2.41
N SER A 227 -17.96 8.31 1.69
CA SER A 227 -17.66 9.73 1.51
C SER A 227 -17.44 10.06 0.05
N PHE A 228 -17.83 11.26 -0.37
CA PHE A 228 -17.44 11.85 -1.65
C PHE A 228 -16.40 12.94 -1.43
N THR A 229 -15.34 12.94 -2.24
CA THR A 229 -14.32 14.00 -2.25
C THR A 229 -14.18 14.56 -3.66
N ALA A 230 -14.39 15.86 -3.83
CA ALA A 230 -14.31 16.53 -5.12
C ALA A 230 -12.87 16.57 -5.65
N THR A 231 -12.69 16.28 -6.94
CA THR A 231 -11.35 16.25 -7.57
C THR A 231 -11.06 17.48 -8.44
N SER A 232 -11.95 18.46 -8.48
CA SER A 232 -11.69 19.75 -9.14
C SER A 232 -12.39 20.90 -8.42
N ASN A 233 -12.01 22.13 -8.78
CA ASN A 233 -12.46 23.37 -8.14
C ASN A 233 -13.66 24.01 -8.85
N GLU A 234 -14.47 23.21 -9.54
CA GLU A 234 -15.72 23.68 -10.13
C GLU A 234 -16.77 23.92 -9.05
N SER A 235 -17.61 24.92 -9.25
CA SER A 235 -18.79 25.18 -8.40
C SER A 235 -19.88 24.15 -8.69
N ARG A 236 -20.40 23.49 -7.64
CA ARG A 236 -21.35 22.38 -7.75
C ARG A 236 -22.46 22.47 -6.71
N THR A 237 -23.52 21.73 -6.97
CA THR A 237 -24.45 21.29 -5.92
C THR A 237 -24.16 19.82 -5.63
N LEU A 238 -23.78 19.52 -4.39
CA LEU A 238 -23.44 18.17 -3.94
C LEU A 238 -24.45 17.75 -2.86
N GLU A 239 -25.21 16.69 -3.13
CA GLU A 239 -26.29 16.23 -2.24
C GLU A 239 -26.00 14.81 -1.77
N ALA A 240 -25.94 14.61 -0.45
CA ALA A 240 -25.52 13.35 0.18
C ALA A 240 -26.37 12.16 -0.29
N GLU A 241 -27.69 12.36 -0.33
CA GLU A 241 -28.65 11.35 -0.78
C GLU A 241 -28.46 10.99 -2.27
N LYS A 242 -28.26 11.98 -3.15
CA LYS A 242 -28.07 11.73 -4.59
C LYS A 242 -26.74 11.05 -4.91
N LEU A 243 -25.70 11.40 -4.15
CA LEU A 243 -24.39 10.76 -4.26
C LEU A 243 -24.37 9.39 -3.57
N GLY A 244 -25.37 9.07 -2.74
CA GLY A 244 -25.42 7.86 -1.94
C GLY A 244 -24.21 7.75 -1.00
N VAL A 245 -23.86 8.86 -0.34
CA VAL A 245 -22.74 9.00 0.59
C VAL A 245 -23.22 9.63 1.90
N GLN A 246 -22.51 9.36 2.99
CA GLN A 246 -22.77 9.98 4.29
C GLN A 246 -22.04 11.32 4.42
N HIS A 247 -20.86 11.45 3.83
CA HIS A 247 -20.01 12.64 3.98
C HIS A 247 -19.62 13.22 2.63
N ILE A 248 -19.43 14.53 2.58
CA ILE A 248 -19.03 15.26 1.37
C ILE A 248 -17.90 16.22 1.71
N GLU A 249 -16.85 16.17 0.92
CA GLU A 249 -15.78 17.15 0.86
C GLU A 249 -15.75 17.76 -0.54
N ALA A 250 -16.05 19.05 -0.61
CA ALA A 250 -16.10 19.84 -1.83
C ALA A 250 -14.72 20.43 -2.20
N GLY A 251 -14.66 21.07 -3.36
CA GLY A 251 -13.42 21.54 -3.97
C GLY A 251 -13.13 23.00 -3.64
N GLY A 252 -12.42 23.68 -4.54
CA GLY A 252 -12.20 25.14 -4.46
C GLY A 252 -13.32 25.99 -5.10
N GLY A 253 -14.49 25.42 -5.38
CA GLY A 253 -15.60 26.10 -6.05
C GLY A 253 -16.50 26.86 -5.08
N ASN A 254 -17.52 27.57 -5.59
CA ASN A 254 -18.60 28.04 -4.72
C ASN A 254 -19.64 26.93 -4.65
N ASP A 255 -19.55 26.07 -3.64
CA ASP A 255 -20.30 24.83 -3.59
C ASP A 255 -21.57 24.94 -2.73
N ASN A 256 -22.65 24.28 -3.15
CA ASN A 256 -23.85 24.10 -2.35
C ASN A 256 -23.92 22.66 -1.85
N LEU A 257 -23.64 22.45 -0.57
CA LEU A 257 -23.60 21.14 0.06
C LEU A 257 -24.92 20.86 0.79
N VAL A 258 -25.57 19.76 0.45
CA VAL A 258 -26.87 19.36 1.01
C VAL A 258 -26.75 18.02 1.73
N GLY A 259 -27.00 18.04 3.04
CA GLY A 259 -27.09 16.83 3.86
C GLY A 259 -28.47 16.16 3.77
N ASP A 260 -28.55 14.90 4.18
CA ASP A 260 -29.76 14.10 4.27
C ASP A 260 -30.23 13.92 5.74
N ALA A 261 -31.08 12.93 5.99
CA ALA A 261 -31.60 12.65 7.34
C ALA A 261 -30.56 11.96 8.26
N GLN A 262 -29.44 11.48 7.71
CA GLN A 262 -28.38 10.80 8.45
C GLN A 262 -27.42 11.82 9.07
N ASN A 263 -26.43 11.31 9.82
CA ASN A 263 -25.35 12.14 10.34
C ASN A 263 -24.36 12.43 9.21
N ASN A 264 -24.50 13.60 8.58
CA ASN A 264 -23.56 14.02 7.55
C ASN A 264 -22.43 14.87 8.12
N TRP A 265 -21.26 14.73 7.49
CA TRP A 265 -20.21 15.72 7.58
C TRP A 265 -20.05 16.37 6.21
N LEU A 266 -20.23 17.68 6.15
CA LEU A 266 -20.11 18.48 4.95
C LEU A 266 -18.92 19.43 5.12
N VAL A 267 -17.98 19.40 4.17
CA VAL A 267 -16.78 20.26 4.14
C VAL A 267 -16.78 21.00 2.80
N GLY A 268 -16.76 22.33 2.85
CA GLY A 268 -16.88 23.17 1.65
C GLY A 268 -15.60 23.30 0.82
N GLY A 269 -14.44 23.24 1.48
CA GLY A 269 -13.16 23.50 0.82
C GLY A 269 -12.90 25.00 0.70
N GLY A 270 -12.45 25.45 -0.47
CA GLY A 270 -12.18 26.87 -0.74
C GLY A 270 -13.29 27.46 -1.60
N GLY A 271 -13.50 28.78 -1.53
CA GLY A 271 -14.59 29.45 -2.25
C GLY A 271 -15.65 29.97 -1.30
N SER A 272 -16.85 30.24 -1.82
CA SER A 272 -18.00 30.73 -1.06
C SER A 272 -19.09 29.66 -1.02
N ASP A 273 -19.03 28.83 0.02
CA ASP A 273 -19.88 27.65 0.13
C ASP A 273 -21.18 27.93 0.89
N THR A 274 -22.22 27.17 0.53
CA THR A 274 -23.51 27.15 1.21
C THR A 274 -23.79 25.76 1.75
N PHE A 275 -24.23 25.67 3.00
CA PHE A 275 -24.57 24.40 3.66
C PHE A 275 -26.06 24.36 3.96
N CYS A 276 -26.72 23.32 3.45
CA CYS A 276 -28.15 23.08 3.66
C CYS A 276 -28.36 21.71 4.30
N ARG A 277 -29.35 21.62 5.20
CA ARG A 277 -29.85 20.35 5.72
C ARG A 277 -31.25 20.12 5.14
N CYS A 278 -31.47 18.98 4.49
CA CYS A 278 -32.84 18.57 4.18
C CYS A 278 -33.62 18.37 5.48
N ARG A 279 -34.82 18.95 5.57
CA ARG A 279 -35.73 18.79 6.71
C ARG A 279 -36.45 17.45 6.64
#